data_AF-A0A109XYE5-F1
#
_entry.id   AF-A0A109XYE5-F1
#
_cell.length_a   1.000
_cell.length_b   1.000
_cell.length_c   1.000
_cell.angle_alpha   90.00
_cell.angle_beta   90.00
_cell.angle_gamma   90.00
#
_symmetry.space_group_name_H-M   'P 1'
#
loop_
_entity.id
_entity.type
_entity.pdbx_description
1 polymer ?
#
loop_
_entity_poly.entity_id
_entity_poly.type
_entity_poly.pdbx_seq_one_letter_code
_entity_poly.pdbx_strand_id
1 'polypeptide(L)'
;MKIKHTLIAAALALAGAGLAHTASAADAAPIRNVVLVHGAYADGSSWSAVIERLQKAGLHVTSVQNPLTSLADDAAATQRALALQDGPTILVGHSWAGTVISQAGNDPKVAGLVYVAARAPDAGEDYGALAAKFPTPPASAGLVKSGGFAQLNEQAFLHDFAGDLDPVQARVLYAEQGRISDTLFASRTTEAAWRHKPTWYAVSTNDRTTSPELERFLAKRMNAHTIELASGHLSLLSHPDEITNLILQAAGRKG
;
A
#
# COMPACT_ATOMS: atom_id res chain seq x y z
N MET A 1 45.57 54.47 59.02
CA MET A 1 45.97 53.97 57.68
C MET A 1 44.72 53.56 56.92
N LYS A 2 44.37 54.30 55.85
CA LYS A 2 43.51 53.96 54.69
C LYS A 2 42.02 53.55 54.97
N ILE A 3 41.00 54.35 54.59
CA ILE A 3 40.34 54.47 53.25
C ILE A 3 39.51 53.18 52.94
N LYS A 4 38.23 53.12 52.52
CA LYS A 4 37.17 54.01 52.01
C LYS A 4 35.86 53.19 51.84
N HIS A 5 34.70 53.86 51.96
CA HIS A 5 33.50 53.84 51.08
C HIS A 5 32.67 52.54 50.86
N THR A 6 31.40 52.63 51.29
CA THR A 6 30.12 52.34 50.61
C THR A 6 30.15 51.56 49.28
N LEU A 7 29.22 50.61 49.10
CA LEU A 7 28.43 50.47 47.87
C LEU A 7 27.21 49.53 48.06
N ILE A 8 26.05 50.06 47.67
CA ILE A 8 24.78 49.38 47.42
C ILE A 8 24.95 48.56 46.14
N ALA A 9 24.47 47.31 46.10
CA ALA A 9 24.33 46.56 44.86
C ALA A 9 22.92 45.93 44.80
N ALA A 10 22.06 46.55 44.00
CA ALA A 10 20.83 45.96 43.49
C ALA A 10 21.19 45.01 42.34
N ALA A 11 20.61 43.81 42.32
CA ALA A 11 20.66 42.92 41.17
C ALA A 11 19.23 42.62 40.69
N LEU A 12 18.92 43.13 39.50
CA LEU A 12 17.70 42.86 38.73
C LEU A 12 17.61 41.37 38.37
N ALA A 13 16.48 40.74 38.66
CA ALA A 13 16.11 39.47 38.06
C ALA A 13 15.48 39.73 36.67
N LEU A 14 16.17 39.36 35.59
CA LEU A 14 15.55 39.27 34.26
C LEU A 14 14.78 37.95 34.17
N ALA A 15 13.44 38.03 34.15
CA ALA A 15 12.58 36.94 33.73
C ALA A 15 12.58 36.86 32.20
N GLY A 16 13.34 35.93 31.63
CA GLY A 16 13.24 35.57 30.21
C GLY A 16 12.02 34.69 29.98
N ALA A 17 10.94 35.24 29.43
CA ALA A 17 9.81 34.46 28.93
C ALA A 17 10.23 33.74 27.64
N GLY A 18 10.50 32.44 27.73
CA GLY A 18 10.69 31.58 26.57
C GLY A 18 9.36 31.37 25.86
N LEU A 19 9.20 31.95 24.67
CA LEU A 19 8.11 31.62 23.75
C LEU A 19 8.36 30.21 23.21
N ALA A 20 7.66 29.21 23.78
CA ALA A 20 7.56 27.90 23.16
C ALA A 20 6.79 28.05 21.84
N HIS A 21 7.51 27.94 20.71
CA HIS A 21 6.89 27.77 19.40
C HIS A 21 6.23 26.39 19.37
N THR A 22 4.91 26.35 19.57
CA THR A 22 4.11 25.21 19.16
C THR A 22 4.08 25.20 17.64
N ALA A 23 4.84 24.30 17.01
CA ALA A 23 4.75 24.08 15.58
C ALA A 23 3.30 23.70 15.23
N SER A 24 2.65 24.53 14.42
CA SER A 24 1.31 24.26 13.88
C SER A 24 1.38 23.07 12.94
N ALA A 25 0.39 22.18 12.99
CA ALA A 25 0.24 21.03 12.08
C ALA A 25 -0.05 21.42 10.60
N ALA A 26 0.12 22.69 10.24
CA ALA A 26 -0.24 23.27 8.94
C ALA A 26 0.90 23.25 7.89
N ASP A 27 2.12 22.83 8.24
CA ASP A 27 3.28 22.87 7.35
C ASP A 27 3.77 21.49 6.86
N ALA A 28 2.92 20.47 6.89
CA ALA A 28 3.26 19.21 6.22
C ALA A 28 3.31 19.46 4.70
N ALA A 29 4.46 19.18 4.08
CA ALA A 29 4.63 19.34 2.63
C ALA A 29 3.50 18.61 1.89
N PRO A 30 2.90 19.21 0.86
CA PRO A 30 1.77 18.62 0.15
C PRO A 30 2.20 17.28 -0.46
N ILE A 31 1.37 16.24 -0.28
CA ILE A 31 1.63 14.93 -0.86
C ILE A 31 1.42 15.02 -2.37
N ARG A 32 2.51 14.82 -3.12
CA ARG A 32 2.51 14.84 -4.59
C ARG A 32 2.87 13.51 -5.22
N ASN A 33 3.42 12.58 -4.44
CA ASN A 33 3.96 11.33 -4.94
C ASN A 33 3.03 10.16 -4.61
N VAL A 34 2.86 9.26 -5.57
CA VAL A 34 2.17 7.98 -5.40
C VAL A 34 3.04 6.87 -5.97
N VAL A 35 3.28 5.83 -5.17
CA VAL A 35 3.92 4.60 -5.62
C VAL A 35 2.88 3.48 -5.62
N LEU A 36 2.65 2.88 -6.78
CA LEU A 36 1.68 1.80 -6.99
C LEU A 36 2.42 0.46 -7.12
N VAL A 37 1.99 -0.54 -6.37
CA VAL A 37 2.63 -1.86 -6.30
C VAL A 37 1.61 -2.94 -6.68
N HIS A 38 1.89 -3.71 -7.74
CA HIS A 38 0.99 -4.75 -8.23
C HIS A 38 1.14 -6.08 -7.46
N GLY A 39 0.07 -6.88 -7.45
CA GLY A 39 0.07 -8.18 -6.81
C GLY A 39 0.71 -9.31 -7.63
N ALA A 40 0.58 -10.52 -7.10
CA ALA A 40 0.85 -11.77 -7.80
C ALA A 40 -0.06 -11.89 -9.03
N TYR A 41 0.44 -12.53 -10.09
CA TYR A 41 -0.31 -12.74 -11.33
C TYR A 41 -0.69 -11.47 -12.10
N ALA A 42 -0.07 -10.35 -11.77
CA ALA A 42 -0.25 -9.05 -12.40
C ALA A 42 1.12 -8.43 -12.71
N ASP A 43 1.10 -7.30 -13.40
CA ASP A 43 2.24 -6.43 -13.61
C ASP A 43 1.83 -4.96 -13.38
N GLY A 44 2.75 -4.01 -13.63
CA GLY A 44 2.45 -2.60 -13.44
C GLY A 44 1.38 -2.02 -14.39
N SER A 45 1.01 -2.71 -15.48
CA SER A 45 -0.02 -2.28 -16.44
C SER A 45 -1.43 -2.31 -15.80
N SER A 46 -1.62 -3.15 -14.78
CA SER A 46 -2.89 -3.30 -14.05
C SER A 46 -3.34 -2.00 -13.37
N TRP A 47 -2.42 -1.05 -13.15
CA TRP A 47 -2.71 0.26 -12.58
C TRP A 47 -3.01 1.35 -13.63
N SER A 48 -2.93 1.05 -14.94
CA SER A 48 -3.00 2.05 -16.02
C SER A 48 -4.17 3.03 -15.90
N ALA A 49 -5.38 2.53 -15.66
CA ALA A 49 -6.58 3.36 -15.49
C ALA A 49 -6.50 4.30 -14.28
N VAL A 50 -5.90 3.86 -13.18
CA VAL A 50 -5.68 4.65 -11.96
C VAL A 50 -4.54 5.65 -12.15
N ILE A 51 -3.44 5.24 -12.79
CA ILE A 51 -2.30 6.09 -13.13
C ILE A 51 -2.77 7.32 -13.93
N GLU A 52 -3.56 7.10 -14.98
CA GLU A 52 -4.08 8.18 -15.83
C GLU A 52 -4.85 9.21 -15.00
N ARG A 53 -5.70 8.75 -14.08
CA ARG A 53 -6.55 9.61 -13.24
C ARG A 53 -5.75 10.38 -12.20
N LEU A 54 -4.81 9.71 -11.53
CA LEU A 54 -3.93 10.36 -10.54
C LEU A 54 -3.03 11.41 -11.22
N GLN A 55 -2.52 11.13 -12.42
CA GLN A 55 -1.75 12.10 -13.20
C GLN A 55 -2.60 13.29 -13.64
N LYS A 56 -3.85 13.07 -14.08
CA LYS A 56 -4.81 14.17 -14.34
C LYS A 56 -5.08 15.01 -13.09
N ALA A 57 -5.05 14.41 -11.91
CA ALA A 57 -5.15 15.11 -10.63
C ALA A 57 -3.84 15.81 -10.20
N GLY A 58 -2.78 15.77 -11.01
CA GLY A 58 -1.52 16.45 -10.77
C GLY A 58 -0.62 15.74 -9.74
N LEU A 59 -0.74 14.42 -9.60
CA LEU A 59 0.19 13.60 -8.82
C LEU A 59 1.29 13.02 -9.70
N HIS A 60 2.50 12.92 -9.15
CA HIS A 60 3.58 12.13 -9.72
C HIS A 60 3.39 10.67 -9.33
N VAL A 61 3.30 9.79 -10.32
CA VAL A 61 2.96 8.37 -10.11
C VAL A 61 4.08 7.49 -10.62
N THR A 62 4.57 6.59 -9.77
CA THR A 62 5.54 5.56 -10.11
C THR A 62 4.88 4.18 -9.92
N SER A 63 4.91 3.34 -10.96
CA SER A 63 4.47 1.95 -10.88
C SER A 63 5.67 1.04 -10.66
N VAL A 64 5.63 0.22 -9.61
CA VAL A 64 6.66 -0.78 -9.31
C VAL A 64 6.42 -2.00 -10.19
N GLN A 65 7.48 -2.51 -10.81
CA GLN A 65 7.49 -3.82 -11.45
C GLN A 65 8.06 -4.81 -10.44
N ASN A 66 7.19 -5.54 -9.74
CA ASN A 66 7.61 -6.54 -8.78
C ASN A 66 8.30 -7.70 -9.50
N PRO A 67 9.47 -8.16 -9.04
CA PRO A 67 10.11 -9.37 -9.54
C PRO A 67 9.25 -10.63 -9.39
N LEU A 68 8.35 -10.69 -8.40
CA LEU A 68 7.51 -11.84 -8.08
C LEU A 68 8.31 -13.11 -7.72
N THR A 69 9.54 -12.94 -7.25
CA THR A 69 10.45 -14.02 -6.85
C THR A 69 10.44 -14.27 -5.35
N SER A 70 10.39 -13.21 -4.54
CA SER A 70 10.33 -13.30 -3.08
C SER A 70 9.81 -12.01 -2.47
N LEU A 71 9.33 -12.07 -1.21
CA LEU A 71 8.98 -10.86 -0.46
C LEU A 71 10.14 -9.86 -0.37
N ALA A 72 11.38 -10.34 -0.18
CA ALA A 72 12.55 -9.48 -0.08
C ALA A 72 12.83 -8.74 -1.40
N ASP A 73 12.71 -9.43 -2.54
CA ASP A 73 12.96 -8.84 -3.86
C ASP A 73 11.88 -7.81 -4.24
N ASP A 74 10.61 -8.12 -3.95
CA ASP A 74 9.48 -7.21 -4.19
C ASP A 74 9.56 -5.97 -3.29
N ALA A 75 9.93 -6.15 -2.01
CA ALA A 75 10.17 -5.04 -1.10
C ALA A 75 11.36 -4.18 -1.56
N ALA A 76 12.45 -4.79 -2.03
CA ALA A 76 13.60 -4.07 -2.58
C ALA A 76 13.24 -3.29 -3.85
N ALA A 77 12.37 -3.84 -4.73
CA ALA A 77 11.85 -3.13 -5.89
C ALA A 77 11.02 -1.90 -5.49
N THR A 78 10.17 -2.07 -4.48
CA THR A 78 9.36 -0.98 -3.92
C THR A 78 10.25 0.11 -3.30
N GLN A 79 11.28 -0.27 -2.54
CA GLN A 79 12.25 0.67 -1.95
C GLN A 79 13.02 1.44 -3.01
N ARG A 80 13.40 0.81 -4.13
CA ARG A 80 14.04 1.51 -5.26
C ARG A 80 13.10 2.58 -5.85
N ALA A 81 11.81 2.29 -5.99
CA ALA A 81 10.84 3.28 -6.45
C ALA A 81 10.64 4.42 -5.44
N LEU A 82 10.59 4.11 -4.13
CA LEU A 82 10.51 5.11 -3.06
C LEU A 82 11.77 6.01 -3.00
N ALA A 83 12.94 5.47 -3.31
CA ALA A 83 14.19 6.23 -3.34
C ALA A 83 14.15 7.37 -4.39
N LEU A 84 13.41 7.17 -5.49
CA LEU A 84 13.24 8.16 -6.56
C LEU A 84 12.26 9.28 -6.21
N GLN A 85 11.45 9.13 -5.16
CA GLN A 85 10.49 10.16 -4.75
C GLN A 85 11.21 11.29 -4.01
N ASP A 86 10.80 12.53 -4.25
CA ASP A 86 11.41 13.76 -3.72
C ASP A 86 10.73 14.31 -2.46
N GLY A 87 9.72 13.61 -1.94
CA GLY A 87 8.93 14.04 -0.80
C GLY A 87 7.86 13.05 -0.35
N PRO A 88 6.92 13.48 0.52
CA PRO A 88 5.86 12.64 1.05
C PRO A 88 5.09 11.87 -0.03
N THR A 89 4.90 10.57 0.20
CA THR A 89 4.40 9.60 -0.78
C THR A 89 3.27 8.76 -0.20
N ILE A 90 2.20 8.54 -0.99
CA ILE A 90 1.24 7.48 -0.73
C ILE A 90 1.74 6.18 -1.37
N LEU A 91 1.84 5.13 -0.57
CA LEU A 91 2.22 3.81 -1.05
C LEU A 91 0.98 2.92 -1.14
N VAL A 92 0.71 2.41 -2.34
CA VAL A 92 -0.52 1.69 -2.67
C VAL A 92 -0.18 0.26 -3.10
N GLY A 93 -0.88 -0.73 -2.56
CA GLY A 93 -0.64 -2.14 -2.85
C GLY A 93 -1.94 -2.86 -3.17
N HIS A 94 -1.96 -3.57 -4.31
CA HIS A 94 -3.03 -4.49 -4.68
C HIS A 94 -2.66 -5.95 -4.34
N SER A 95 -3.62 -6.71 -3.80
CA SER A 95 -3.45 -8.16 -3.60
C SER A 95 -2.22 -8.52 -2.76
N TRP A 96 -1.33 -9.39 -3.25
CA TRP A 96 -0.02 -9.73 -2.66
C TRP A 96 0.78 -8.50 -2.24
N ALA A 97 0.69 -7.40 -2.99
CA ALA A 97 1.42 -6.18 -2.67
C ALA A 97 1.03 -5.58 -1.33
N GLY A 98 -0.11 -5.95 -0.73
CA GLY A 98 -0.40 -5.62 0.67
C GLY A 98 0.70 -6.09 1.61
N THR A 99 1.28 -7.27 1.38
CA THR A 99 2.42 -7.78 2.16
C THR A 99 3.68 -6.98 1.84
N VAL A 100 3.92 -6.69 0.56
CA VAL A 100 5.09 -5.93 0.09
C VAL A 100 5.12 -4.51 0.65
N ILE A 101 4.00 -3.77 0.59
CA ILE A 101 3.94 -2.41 1.12
C ILE A 101 3.94 -2.38 2.65
N SER A 102 3.50 -3.46 3.31
CA SER A 102 3.66 -3.60 4.76
C SER A 102 5.12 -3.77 5.15
N GLN A 103 5.89 -4.50 4.33
CA GLN A 103 7.32 -4.74 4.52
C GLN A 103 8.18 -3.49 4.23
N ALA A 104 7.84 -2.73 3.18
CA ALA A 104 8.61 -1.56 2.75
C ALA A 104 8.11 -0.21 3.30
N GLY A 105 6.86 -0.17 3.79
CA GLY A 105 6.14 1.08 4.10
C GLY A 105 6.63 1.85 5.31
N ASN A 106 7.59 1.33 6.07
CA ASN A 106 8.24 2.07 7.17
C ASN A 106 9.22 3.14 6.68
N ASP A 107 9.47 3.25 5.36
CA ASP A 107 10.25 4.33 4.77
C ASP A 107 9.74 5.71 5.26
N PRO A 108 10.62 6.63 5.69
CA PRO A 108 10.25 7.96 6.17
C PRO A 108 9.45 8.81 5.17
N LYS A 109 9.58 8.58 3.85
CA LYS A 109 8.80 9.30 2.83
C LYS A 109 7.36 8.82 2.75
N VAL A 110 7.05 7.62 3.23
CA VAL A 110 5.69 7.06 3.17
C VAL A 110 4.83 7.77 4.21
N ALA A 111 3.89 8.56 3.73
CA ALA A 111 2.95 9.35 4.53
C ALA A 111 1.66 8.58 4.86
N GLY A 112 1.30 7.59 4.04
CA GLY A 112 0.11 6.77 4.21
C GLY A 112 0.12 5.54 3.31
N LEU A 113 -0.70 4.57 3.65
CA LEU A 113 -0.81 3.27 2.97
C LEU A 113 -2.23 3.08 2.43
N VAL A 114 -2.36 2.62 1.20
CA VAL A 114 -3.65 2.24 0.61
C VAL A 114 -3.59 0.79 0.16
N TYR A 115 -4.52 -0.01 0.66
CA TYR A 115 -4.64 -1.44 0.37
C TYR A 115 -5.85 -1.66 -0.53
N VAL A 116 -5.70 -2.39 -1.64
CA VAL A 116 -6.78 -2.69 -2.58
C VAL A 116 -6.89 -4.20 -2.75
N ALA A 117 -8.00 -4.80 -2.31
CA ALA A 117 -8.22 -6.25 -2.35
C ALA A 117 -7.00 -7.06 -1.86
N ALA A 118 -6.36 -6.57 -0.80
CA ALA A 118 -4.98 -6.92 -0.47
C ALA A 118 -4.84 -7.89 0.71
N ARG A 119 -3.84 -8.77 0.65
CA ARG A 119 -3.45 -9.56 1.82
C ARG A 119 -2.22 -8.94 2.46
N ALA A 120 -2.34 -8.60 3.75
CA ALA A 120 -1.32 -7.90 4.52
C ALA A 120 -1.19 -8.53 5.92
N PRO A 121 -0.42 -9.62 6.04
CA PRO A 121 -0.10 -10.22 7.33
C PRO A 121 0.62 -9.23 8.24
N ASP A 122 0.52 -9.48 9.55
CA ASP A 122 1.27 -8.78 10.58
C ASP A 122 2.73 -9.23 10.64
N ALA A 123 3.56 -8.51 11.37
CA ALA A 123 4.92 -8.93 11.66
C ALA A 123 4.91 -10.30 12.38
N GLY A 124 5.66 -11.26 11.83
CA GLY A 124 5.72 -12.64 12.28
C GLY A 124 4.59 -13.55 11.74
N GLU A 125 3.58 -13.01 11.06
CA GLU A 125 2.54 -13.83 10.42
C GLU A 125 3.00 -14.40 9.08
N ASP A 126 2.37 -15.52 8.72
CA ASP A 126 2.58 -16.23 7.46
C ASP A 126 1.43 -15.94 6.48
N TYR A 127 1.77 -15.70 5.22
CA TYR A 127 0.82 -15.30 4.18
C TYR A 127 -0.24 -16.37 3.86
N GLY A 128 0.17 -17.64 3.83
CA GLY A 128 -0.71 -18.77 3.55
C GLY A 128 -1.54 -19.15 4.78
N ALA A 129 -0.90 -19.24 5.94
CA ALA A 129 -1.56 -19.60 7.19
C ALA A 129 -2.59 -18.57 7.64
N LEU A 130 -2.39 -17.28 7.36
CA LEU A 130 -3.41 -16.26 7.59
C LEU A 130 -4.65 -16.53 6.73
N ALA A 131 -4.47 -16.80 5.45
CA ALA A 131 -5.58 -17.01 4.53
C ALA A 131 -6.36 -18.31 4.79
N ALA A 132 -5.67 -19.35 5.26
CA ALA A 132 -6.31 -20.62 5.63
C ALA A 132 -7.34 -20.53 6.77
N LYS A 133 -7.41 -19.38 7.47
CA LYS A 133 -8.43 -19.09 8.50
C LYS A 133 -9.76 -18.62 7.91
N PHE A 134 -9.82 -18.38 6.60
CA PHE A 134 -10.98 -17.84 5.88
C PHE A 134 -11.38 -18.77 4.73
N PRO A 135 -12.57 -18.60 4.13
CA PRO A 135 -12.99 -19.43 2.99
C PRO A 135 -11.96 -19.44 1.87
N THR A 136 -11.65 -20.64 1.36
CA THR A 136 -10.71 -20.81 0.25
C THR A 136 -11.27 -20.18 -1.02
N PRO A 137 -10.58 -19.23 -1.65
CA PRO A 137 -11.04 -18.57 -2.86
C PRO A 137 -10.94 -19.51 -4.09
N PRO A 138 -11.96 -19.54 -4.98
CA PRO A 138 -12.03 -20.42 -6.14
C PRO A 138 -10.81 -20.39 -7.07
N ALA A 139 -10.19 -19.21 -7.28
CA ALA A 139 -9.03 -19.06 -8.17
C ALA A 139 -7.89 -20.05 -7.86
N SER A 140 -7.74 -20.44 -6.58
CA SER A 140 -6.69 -21.37 -6.12
C SER A 140 -6.74 -22.73 -6.83
N ALA A 141 -7.91 -23.17 -7.29
CA ALA A 141 -8.08 -24.43 -7.99
C ALA A 141 -7.48 -24.43 -9.41
N GLY A 142 -7.25 -23.25 -9.99
CA GLY A 142 -6.67 -23.10 -11.33
C GLY A 142 -5.16 -22.88 -11.36
N LEU A 143 -4.48 -23.02 -10.23
CA LEU A 143 -3.04 -22.82 -10.15
C LEU A 143 -2.27 -23.92 -10.92
N VAL A 144 -1.44 -23.51 -11.86
CA VAL A 144 -0.55 -24.40 -12.63
C VAL A 144 0.89 -24.06 -12.27
N LYS A 145 1.68 -25.09 -11.96
CA LYS A 145 3.11 -24.96 -11.66
C LYS A 145 3.96 -25.52 -12.81
N SER A 146 5.03 -24.81 -13.15
CA SER A 146 6.01 -25.25 -14.14
C SER A 146 7.36 -24.56 -13.89
N GLY A 147 8.45 -25.33 -13.90
CA GLY A 147 9.82 -24.80 -13.86
C GLY A 147 10.18 -23.95 -12.63
N GLY A 148 9.61 -24.22 -11.45
CA GLY A 148 9.83 -23.41 -10.23
C GLY A 148 8.97 -22.14 -10.13
N PHE A 149 8.03 -21.98 -11.07
CA PHE A 149 7.08 -20.87 -11.11
C PHE A 149 5.64 -21.38 -11.15
N ALA A 150 4.70 -20.46 -10.92
CA ALA A 150 3.28 -20.71 -10.98
C ALA A 150 2.51 -19.57 -11.66
N GLN A 151 1.36 -19.91 -12.24
CA GLN A 151 0.39 -18.99 -12.83
C GLN A 151 -1.02 -19.57 -12.71
N LEU A 152 -2.04 -18.73 -12.80
CA LEU A 152 -3.41 -19.20 -13.02
C LEU A 152 -3.56 -19.71 -14.45
N ASN A 153 -4.31 -20.80 -14.64
CA ASN A 153 -4.79 -21.19 -15.97
C ASN A 153 -5.82 -20.17 -16.50
N GLU A 154 -6.08 -20.21 -17.80
CA GLU A 154 -6.95 -19.22 -18.45
C GLU A 154 -8.36 -19.20 -17.84
N GLN A 155 -8.95 -20.36 -17.56
CA GLN A 155 -10.30 -20.43 -17.01
C GLN A 155 -10.39 -19.73 -15.65
N ALA A 156 -9.48 -20.05 -14.72
CA ALA A 156 -9.47 -19.42 -13.39
C ALA A 156 -9.07 -17.95 -13.47
N PHE A 157 -8.17 -17.57 -14.36
CA PHE A 157 -7.82 -16.16 -14.55
C PHE A 157 -9.03 -15.36 -15.04
N LEU A 158 -9.68 -15.79 -16.11
CA LEU A 158 -10.80 -15.06 -16.70
C LEU A 158 -12.04 -15.04 -15.80
N HIS A 159 -12.29 -16.10 -15.02
CA HIS A 159 -13.51 -16.22 -14.21
C HIS A 159 -13.32 -15.74 -12.76
N ASP A 160 -12.18 -16.03 -12.13
CA ASP A 160 -11.97 -15.81 -10.69
C ASP A 160 -11.01 -14.64 -10.38
N PHE A 161 -10.09 -14.31 -11.29
CA PHE A 161 -9.18 -13.16 -11.12
C PHE A 161 -9.72 -11.90 -11.80
N ALA A 162 -10.13 -12.01 -13.07
CA ALA A 162 -10.59 -10.91 -13.92
C ALA A 162 -12.08 -11.00 -14.28
N GLY A 163 -12.87 -11.73 -13.48
CA GLY A 163 -14.27 -12.06 -13.80
C GLY A 163 -15.24 -10.90 -13.88
N ASP A 164 -14.86 -9.72 -13.38
CA ASP A 164 -15.65 -8.49 -13.43
C ASP A 164 -15.21 -7.51 -14.54
N LEU A 165 -14.30 -7.93 -15.42
CA LEU A 165 -13.80 -7.12 -16.54
C LEU A 165 -14.43 -7.53 -17.87
N ASP A 166 -14.29 -6.65 -18.87
CA ASP A 166 -14.60 -7.00 -20.25
C ASP A 166 -13.77 -8.23 -20.69
N PRO A 167 -14.36 -9.25 -21.34
CA PRO A 167 -13.65 -10.47 -21.70
C PRO A 167 -12.47 -10.29 -22.67
N VAL A 168 -12.43 -9.21 -23.46
CA VAL A 168 -11.27 -8.89 -24.32
C VAL A 168 -10.15 -8.34 -23.45
N GLN A 169 -10.47 -7.41 -22.55
CA GLN A 169 -9.50 -6.87 -21.59
C GLN A 169 -8.93 -7.97 -20.68
N ALA A 170 -9.77 -8.85 -20.15
CA ALA A 170 -9.36 -9.95 -19.28
C ALA A 170 -8.38 -10.92 -19.98
N ARG A 171 -8.55 -11.18 -21.28
CA ARG A 171 -7.62 -12.02 -22.06
C ARG A 171 -6.28 -11.35 -22.31
N VAL A 172 -6.25 -10.02 -22.49
CA VAL A 172 -4.99 -9.26 -22.57
C VAL A 172 -4.24 -9.39 -21.24
N LEU A 173 -4.92 -9.16 -20.12
CA LEU A 173 -4.32 -9.30 -18.79
C LEU A 173 -3.84 -10.73 -18.50
N TYR A 174 -4.56 -11.75 -19.00
CA TYR A 174 -4.10 -13.14 -18.89
C TYR A 174 -2.76 -13.37 -19.61
N ALA A 175 -2.57 -12.75 -20.78
CA ALA A 175 -1.31 -12.83 -21.51
C ALA A 175 -0.17 -12.05 -20.81
N GLU A 176 -0.51 -10.98 -20.10
CA GLU A 176 0.43 -10.14 -19.33
C GLU A 176 0.75 -10.70 -17.93
N GLN A 177 -0.06 -11.64 -17.42
CA GLN A 177 0.07 -12.23 -16.09
C GLN A 177 1.53 -12.52 -15.69
N GLY A 178 1.98 -11.88 -14.62
CA GLY A 178 3.27 -12.14 -14.00
C GLY A 178 3.33 -13.54 -13.38
N ARG A 179 4.27 -14.38 -13.83
CA ARG A 179 4.52 -15.69 -13.21
C ARG A 179 5.20 -15.49 -11.88
N ILE A 180 4.69 -16.14 -10.83
CA ILE A 180 5.28 -16.05 -9.49
C ILE A 180 6.24 -17.21 -9.26
N SER A 181 7.32 -17.00 -8.50
CA SER A 181 8.06 -18.13 -7.94
C SER A 181 7.14 -18.96 -7.06
N ASP A 182 7.29 -20.29 -7.09
CA ASP A 182 6.56 -21.18 -6.19
C ASP A 182 6.91 -20.98 -4.70
N THR A 183 7.96 -20.20 -4.41
CA THR A 183 8.37 -19.78 -3.07
C THR A 183 7.98 -18.34 -2.72
N LEU A 184 7.28 -17.61 -3.60
CA LEU A 184 6.95 -16.18 -3.39
C LEU A 184 6.33 -15.92 -2.00
N PHE A 185 5.43 -16.82 -1.58
CA PHE A 185 4.68 -16.71 -0.33
C PHE A 185 5.32 -17.43 0.87
N ALA A 186 6.53 -17.99 0.73
CA ALA A 186 7.13 -18.86 1.76
C ALA A 186 7.73 -18.10 2.95
N SER A 187 8.09 -16.82 2.76
CA SER A 187 8.66 -16.01 3.84
C SER A 187 7.55 -15.44 4.72
N ARG A 188 7.84 -15.35 6.03
CA ARG A 188 7.00 -14.58 6.95
C ARG A 188 7.21 -13.09 6.74
N THR A 189 6.14 -12.34 6.94
CA THR A 189 6.23 -10.88 7.03
C THR A 189 7.06 -10.51 8.25
N THR A 190 8.00 -9.58 8.10
CA THR A 190 8.83 -9.14 9.24
C THR A 190 8.43 -7.76 9.76
N GLU A 191 7.81 -6.95 8.90
CA GLU A 191 7.37 -5.59 9.23
C GLU A 191 5.91 -5.39 8.81
N ALA A 192 5.16 -4.62 9.60
CA ALA A 192 3.77 -4.30 9.35
C ALA A 192 3.53 -2.79 9.44
N ALA A 193 3.93 -2.05 8.39
CA ALA A 193 3.89 -0.58 8.37
C ALA A 193 2.49 0.01 8.71
N TRP A 194 1.41 -0.70 8.41
CA TRP A 194 0.03 -0.30 8.77
C TRP A 194 -0.20 -0.16 10.28
N ARG A 195 0.67 -0.70 11.14
CA ARG A 195 0.62 -0.49 12.59
C ARG A 195 0.98 0.95 13.00
N HIS A 196 1.68 1.68 12.14
CA HIS A 196 2.28 2.97 12.47
C HIS A 196 1.94 4.08 11.46
N LYS A 197 1.29 3.75 10.34
CA LYS A 197 0.95 4.69 9.28
C LYS A 197 -0.57 4.82 9.13
N PRO A 198 -1.08 6.03 8.80
CA PRO A 198 -2.45 6.19 8.35
C PRO A 198 -2.75 5.22 7.19
N THR A 199 -3.89 4.53 7.28
CA THR A 199 -4.20 3.41 6.40
C THR A 199 -5.61 3.53 5.82
N TRP A 200 -5.72 3.27 4.53
CA TRP A 200 -6.97 3.16 3.78
C TRP A 200 -7.08 1.76 3.17
N TYR A 201 -8.31 1.30 2.97
CA TYR A 201 -8.57 -0.03 2.44
C TYR A 201 -9.78 -0.02 1.50
N ALA A 202 -9.65 -0.62 0.32
CA ALA A 202 -10.76 -0.95 -0.57
C ALA A 202 -11.02 -2.46 -0.54
N VAL A 203 -12.18 -2.85 0.00
CA VAL A 203 -12.65 -4.24 0.02
C VAL A 203 -13.38 -4.55 -1.28
N SER A 204 -13.00 -5.62 -1.95
CA SER A 204 -13.71 -6.19 -3.09
C SER A 204 -14.71 -7.24 -2.61
N THR A 205 -15.99 -6.91 -2.62
CA THR A 205 -17.02 -7.75 -1.96
C THR A 205 -17.35 -9.04 -2.69
N ASN A 206 -17.01 -9.16 -3.98
CA ASN A 206 -17.21 -10.34 -4.81
C ASN A 206 -15.87 -10.99 -5.20
N ASP A 207 -14.80 -10.73 -4.44
CA ASP A 207 -13.47 -11.27 -4.73
C ASP A 207 -13.44 -12.81 -4.66
N ARG A 208 -12.93 -13.43 -5.73
CA ARG A 208 -12.82 -14.89 -5.90
C ARG A 208 -11.37 -15.38 -5.90
N THR A 209 -10.42 -14.48 -5.60
CA THR A 209 -8.97 -14.70 -5.50
C THR A 209 -8.46 -14.44 -4.08
N THR A 210 -8.99 -13.43 -3.39
CA THR A 210 -8.82 -13.20 -1.95
C THR A 210 -10.19 -13.27 -1.29
N SER A 211 -10.31 -13.91 -0.13
CA SER A 211 -11.61 -13.97 0.57
C SER A 211 -12.04 -12.55 1.00
N PRO A 212 -13.27 -12.10 0.67
CA PRO A 212 -13.78 -10.83 1.15
C PRO A 212 -13.85 -10.76 2.68
N GLU A 213 -14.03 -11.89 3.38
CA GLU A 213 -13.97 -11.91 4.84
C GLU A 213 -12.55 -11.66 5.37
N LEU A 214 -11.52 -12.18 4.69
CA LEU A 214 -10.12 -11.88 5.01
C LEU A 214 -9.83 -10.39 4.80
N GLU A 215 -10.29 -9.81 3.69
CA GLU A 215 -10.11 -8.38 3.42
C GLU A 215 -10.75 -7.50 4.50
N ARG A 216 -12.01 -7.78 4.85
CA ARG A 216 -12.72 -7.06 5.93
C ARG A 216 -12.02 -7.23 7.28
N PHE A 217 -11.53 -8.44 7.57
CA PHE A 217 -10.75 -8.70 8.78
C PHE A 217 -9.50 -7.83 8.83
N LEU A 218 -8.75 -7.75 7.72
CA LEU A 218 -7.54 -6.94 7.61
C LEU A 218 -7.85 -5.45 7.74
N ALA A 219 -8.83 -4.94 7.00
CA ALA A 219 -9.26 -3.54 7.05
C ALA A 219 -9.63 -3.12 8.49
N LYS A 220 -10.42 -3.97 9.19
CA LYS A 220 -10.78 -3.76 10.59
C LYS A 220 -9.57 -3.83 11.52
N ARG A 221 -8.69 -4.82 11.35
CA ARG A 221 -7.47 -5.00 12.16
C ARG A 221 -6.53 -3.80 12.05
N MET A 222 -6.45 -3.20 10.88
CA MET A 222 -5.66 -2.00 10.61
C MET A 222 -6.31 -0.71 11.14
N ASN A 223 -7.57 -0.77 11.58
CA ASN A 223 -8.40 0.41 11.82
C ASN A 223 -8.39 1.37 10.62
N ALA A 224 -8.47 0.80 9.41
CA ALA A 224 -8.34 1.54 8.17
C ALA A 224 -9.60 2.35 7.84
N HIS A 225 -9.44 3.49 7.19
CA HIS A 225 -10.56 4.10 6.47
C HIS A 225 -10.94 3.17 5.32
N THR A 226 -12.15 2.62 5.36
CA THR A 226 -12.54 1.49 4.51
C THR A 226 -13.70 1.86 3.60
N ILE A 227 -13.57 1.51 2.32
CA ILE A 227 -14.68 1.47 1.35
C ILE A 227 -14.93 0.01 0.94
N GLU A 228 -16.18 -0.32 0.63
CA GLU A 228 -16.54 -1.61 0.03
C GLU A 228 -17.06 -1.39 -1.39
N LEU A 229 -16.57 -2.18 -2.34
CA LEU A 229 -16.93 -2.11 -3.76
C LEU A 229 -17.59 -3.42 -4.20
N ALA A 230 -18.64 -3.31 -5.02
CA ALA A 230 -19.31 -4.45 -5.64
C ALA A 230 -18.48 -5.02 -6.80
N SER A 231 -17.26 -5.46 -6.50
CA SER A 231 -16.21 -5.82 -7.47
C SER A 231 -15.58 -7.18 -7.15
N GLY A 232 -15.03 -7.81 -8.19
CA GLY A 232 -14.09 -8.93 -8.07
C GLY A 232 -12.69 -8.47 -7.66
N HIS A 233 -11.67 -9.28 -7.96
CA HIS A 233 -10.31 -9.04 -7.47
C HIS A 233 -9.64 -7.80 -8.09
N LEU A 234 -10.04 -7.40 -9.28
CA LEU A 234 -9.44 -6.30 -10.05
C LEU A 234 -10.25 -5.01 -9.96
N SER A 235 -10.63 -4.60 -8.75
CA SER A 235 -11.33 -3.32 -8.49
C SER A 235 -10.56 -2.09 -8.97
N LEU A 236 -9.22 -2.15 -9.04
CA LEU A 236 -8.40 -1.11 -9.67
C LEU A 236 -8.66 -0.91 -11.18
N LEU A 237 -9.32 -1.86 -11.85
CA LEU A 237 -9.67 -1.81 -13.27
C LEU A 237 -11.19 -1.69 -13.49
N SER A 238 -12.02 -2.37 -12.69
CA SER A 238 -13.48 -2.28 -12.81
C SER A 238 -14.08 -1.04 -12.11
N HIS A 239 -13.41 -0.53 -11.07
CA HIS A 239 -13.82 0.64 -10.27
C HIS A 239 -12.67 1.65 -10.11
N PRO A 240 -12.02 2.08 -11.21
CA PRO A 240 -10.82 2.90 -11.14
C PRO A 240 -11.08 4.29 -10.56
N ASP A 241 -12.30 4.83 -10.67
CA ASP A 241 -12.66 6.14 -10.11
C ASP A 241 -12.68 6.08 -8.58
N GLU A 242 -13.32 5.06 -8.00
CA GLU A 242 -13.40 4.86 -6.55
C GLU A 242 -12.01 4.59 -5.94
N ILE A 243 -11.19 3.78 -6.61
CA ILE A 243 -9.82 3.52 -6.17
C ILE A 243 -8.96 4.79 -6.26
N THR A 244 -9.08 5.56 -7.35
CA THR A 244 -8.41 6.86 -7.48
C THR A 244 -8.82 7.80 -6.35
N ASN A 245 -10.12 7.91 -6.07
CA ASN A 245 -10.64 8.79 -5.03
C ASN A 245 -10.16 8.40 -3.64
N LEU A 246 -10.04 7.11 -3.35
CA LEU A 246 -9.45 6.63 -2.09
C LEU A 246 -7.98 7.06 -1.96
N ILE A 247 -7.19 6.95 -3.04
CA ILE A 247 -5.79 7.37 -3.07
C ILE A 247 -5.68 8.90 -2.93
N LEU A 248 -6.57 9.67 -3.57
CA LEU A 248 -6.62 11.13 -3.44
C LEU A 248 -6.95 11.55 -2.00
N GLN A 249 -7.90 10.88 -1.35
CA GLN A 249 -8.20 11.11 0.07
C GLN A 249 -6.99 10.81 0.96
N ALA A 250 -6.28 9.70 0.70
CA ALA A 250 -5.04 9.37 1.40
C ALA A 250 -3.97 10.45 1.22
N ALA A 251 -3.90 11.07 0.05
CA ALA A 251 -3.03 12.21 -0.26
C ALA A 251 -3.53 13.57 0.30
N GLY A 252 -4.62 13.59 1.09
CA GLY A 252 -5.20 14.81 1.66
C GLY A 252 -5.94 15.69 0.65
N ARG A 253 -6.35 15.14 -0.49
CA ARG A 253 -7.07 15.85 -1.55
C ARG A 253 -8.57 15.54 -1.47
N LYS A 254 -9.39 16.49 -1.93
CA LYS A 254 -10.80 16.21 -2.18
C LYS A 254 -10.88 15.33 -3.43
N GLY A 255 -11.45 14.14 -3.29
CA GLY A 255 -11.82 13.26 -4.41
C GLY A 255 -13.01 13.81 -5.19
#